data_AF-A0A4R6GLE4-F1
#
_entry.id   AF-A0A4R6GLE4-F1
#
_cell.length_a   1.000
_cell.length_b   1.000
_cell.length_c   1.000
_cell.angle_alpha   90.00
_cell.angle_beta   90.00
_cell.angle_gamma   90.00
#
_symmetry.space_group_name_H-M   'P 1'
#
loop_
_entity.id
_entity.type
_entity.pdbx_description
1 polymer ?
#
loop_
_entity_poly.entity_id
_entity_poly.type
_entity_poly.pdbx_seq_one_letter_code
_entity_poly.pdbx_strand_id
1 'polypeptide(L)'
;MKKLLIITMLFAVGLYCSAQTRFYTGFEGDAEKYYPKVEKKAAVYVTELQRPTWADGVSGRALDLSANAALRQPLVVDSLETPDYSALADLSVCVWVKTLPGAKQGATIIGNKTDGDLKGVGWSIFTQPTGAWGAVISDGKNSYTYQPNIPRQAINNGEWHQLAFSLNREKGELWFFLDGQNVAIYNTPEIGSLENTNRTVVGGTDEYWEAGSFGQWTAFNGHLDEVVIDNELMTVEMIQVDYNRFKTIERPEKLIGPLRVMVWNIWHGGRRYGKHVGLERVIETIKEAQPDVVGLIETYGSGEAIADSLGYYFYLISSNLSIMSRFPIKETVKAFRPFNFGGAILDLDGSRELAVLDTWLHYLPDYCADVAKMELSSQQLIQADGETRHAEVKSILKEIKPIYAEASKRPVIMLGDFNSGSHLDWTEATKKLHYDYTVEWPVSQEMLKVGFKDSYRELHINPLLDPGFTWTPRAATSSDRYGLRDRIDYIYYQGNLSPVESKVIDYHPIMFPSDHAAVLTVFELD
;
A
#
# COMPACT_ATOMS: atom_id res chain seq x y z
N MET A 1 -51.99 37.65 44.47
CA MET A 1 -50.53 37.61 44.70
C MET A 1 -49.90 36.63 43.73
N LYS A 2 -49.18 37.12 42.71
CA LYS A 2 -48.43 36.32 41.73
C LYS A 2 -47.19 35.75 42.42
N LYS A 3 -46.99 34.42 42.40
CA LYS A 3 -45.70 33.80 42.75
C LYS A 3 -44.89 33.66 41.46
N LEU A 4 -43.78 34.38 41.43
CA LEU A 4 -42.76 34.35 40.39
C LEU A 4 -41.92 33.08 40.59
N LEU A 5 -41.94 32.15 39.63
CA LEU A 5 -41.03 31.01 39.61
C LEU A 5 -39.83 31.39 38.75
N ILE A 6 -38.70 31.66 39.39
CA ILE A 6 -37.41 31.90 38.73
C ILE A 6 -36.86 30.54 38.34
N ILE A 7 -36.79 30.26 37.04
CA ILE A 7 -36.05 29.12 36.50
C ILE A 7 -34.61 29.57 36.31
N THR A 8 -33.72 29.07 37.17
CA THR A 8 -32.27 29.26 37.04
C THR A 8 -31.76 28.33 35.94
N MET A 9 -31.42 28.91 34.79
CA MET A 9 -30.77 28.20 33.69
C MET A 9 -29.29 28.01 34.08
N LEU A 10 -28.91 26.80 34.51
CA LEU A 10 -27.50 26.44 34.66
C LEU A 10 -26.90 26.34 33.25
N PHE A 11 -26.04 27.30 32.89
CA PHE A 11 -25.07 27.12 31.82
C PHE A 11 -24.03 26.11 32.31
N ALA A 12 -24.13 24.86 31.84
CA ALA A 12 -23.00 23.94 31.87
C ALA A 12 -21.97 24.47 30.87
N VAL A 13 -21.00 25.23 31.36
CA VAL A 13 -19.77 25.51 30.63
C VAL A 13 -19.02 24.20 30.58
N GLY A 14 -19.19 23.46 29.49
CA GLY A 14 -18.31 22.33 29.18
C GLY A 14 -16.90 22.87 29.05
N LEU A 15 -16.05 22.52 30.02
CA LEU A 15 -14.60 22.59 29.85
C LEU A 15 -14.25 21.60 28.73
N TYR A 16 -14.16 22.09 27.50
CA TYR A 16 -13.41 21.39 26.47
C TYR A 16 -11.94 21.43 26.94
N CYS A 17 -11.50 20.34 27.59
CA CYS A 17 -10.08 20.06 27.69
C CYS A 17 -9.64 19.83 26.23
N SER A 18 -8.97 20.81 25.62
CA SER A 18 -8.35 20.57 24.32
C SER A 18 -7.27 19.52 24.55
N ALA A 19 -7.48 18.30 24.06
CA ALA A 19 -6.42 17.31 24.01
C ALA A 19 -5.22 17.96 23.31
N GLN A 20 -4.03 17.75 23.86
CA GLN A 20 -2.82 18.22 23.23
C GLN A 20 -2.67 17.48 21.91
N THR A 21 -2.57 18.23 20.81
CA THR A 21 -2.56 17.63 19.46
C THR A 21 -1.23 16.96 19.12
N ARG A 22 -0.18 17.23 19.91
CA ARG A 22 1.18 16.80 19.60
C ARG A 22 2.00 16.46 20.84
N PHE A 23 2.62 15.29 20.79
CA PHE A 23 3.74 14.88 21.64
C PHE A 23 5.05 14.98 20.85
N TYR A 24 6.08 15.58 21.46
CA TYR A 24 7.43 15.62 20.90
C TYR A 24 8.49 15.45 22.00
N THR A 25 9.50 14.64 21.71
CA THR A 25 10.74 14.60 22.49
C THR A 25 11.94 14.26 21.60
N GLY A 26 12.93 15.14 21.58
CA GLY A 26 14.29 14.83 21.12
C GLY A 26 15.21 14.45 22.28
N PHE A 27 14.66 14.14 23.45
CA PHE A 27 15.38 13.84 24.70
C PHE A 27 16.41 14.92 25.14
N GLU A 28 16.26 16.12 24.60
CA GLU A 28 16.99 17.32 24.99
C GLU A 28 16.44 17.95 26.28
N GLY A 29 17.28 18.66 27.03
CA GLY A 29 16.88 19.33 28.27
C GLY A 29 16.68 18.38 29.47
N ASP A 30 15.60 18.59 30.24
CA ASP A 30 15.28 17.84 31.48
C ASP A 30 14.59 16.50 31.18
N ALA A 31 15.26 15.65 30.39
CA ALA A 31 14.76 14.30 30.07
C ALA A 31 14.56 13.42 31.32
N GLU A 32 15.17 13.79 32.45
CA GLU A 32 14.96 13.15 33.75
C GLU A 32 13.52 13.32 34.28
N LYS A 33 12.75 14.32 33.78
CA LYS A 33 11.33 14.48 34.13
C LYS A 33 10.50 13.23 33.83
N TYR A 34 10.91 12.48 32.81
CA TYR A 34 10.24 11.24 32.41
C TYR A 34 10.57 10.04 33.31
N TYR A 35 11.65 10.15 34.10
CA TYR A 35 12.20 9.05 34.89
C TYR A 35 12.43 9.51 36.34
N PRO A 36 11.35 9.71 37.12
CA PRO A 36 11.43 10.26 38.46
C PRO A 36 12.34 9.46 39.38
N LYS A 37 12.96 10.12 40.36
CA LYS A 37 13.88 9.46 41.28
C LYS A 37 13.15 8.74 42.40
N VAL A 38 13.43 7.44 42.55
CA VAL A 38 13.06 6.70 43.75
C VAL A 38 14.16 6.88 44.80
N GLU A 39 13.77 7.32 45.99
CA GLU A 39 14.68 7.45 47.13
C GLU A 39 15.26 6.09 47.52
N LYS A 40 16.57 6.04 47.83
CA LYS A 40 17.26 4.75 48.09
C LYS A 40 16.62 3.90 49.19
N LYS A 41 16.07 4.56 50.22
CA LYS A 41 15.37 3.92 51.34
C LYS A 41 13.97 3.40 50.99
N ALA A 42 13.40 3.89 49.88
CA ALA A 42 12.07 3.52 49.39
C ALA A 42 12.13 2.49 48.26
N ALA A 43 13.30 2.30 47.64
CA ALA A 43 13.50 1.30 46.60
C ALA A 43 13.38 -0.12 47.14
N VAL A 44 12.56 -0.92 46.47
CA VAL A 44 12.36 -2.36 46.64
C VAL A 44 13.24 -3.14 45.65
N TYR A 45 13.40 -2.64 44.42
CA TYR A 45 14.16 -3.29 43.36
C TYR A 45 15.42 -2.51 43.00
N VAL A 46 16.48 -3.21 42.58
CA VAL A 46 17.74 -2.56 42.17
C VAL A 46 17.54 -1.64 40.95
N THR A 47 16.60 -1.97 40.07
CA THR A 47 16.25 -1.19 38.89
C THR A 47 15.69 0.20 39.24
N GLU A 48 15.00 0.35 40.38
CA GLU A 48 14.54 1.65 40.89
C GLU A 48 15.69 2.59 41.30
N LEU A 49 16.88 2.02 41.55
CA LEU A 49 18.11 2.76 41.87
C LEU A 49 18.92 3.10 40.62
N GLN A 50 18.59 2.51 39.47
CA GLN A 50 19.26 2.75 38.20
C GLN A 50 18.61 3.93 37.44
N ARG A 51 19.24 4.32 36.34
CA ARG A 51 18.74 5.35 35.42
C ARG A 51 18.81 4.83 34.00
N PRO A 52 17.89 5.27 33.11
CA PRO A 52 18.06 5.06 31.68
C PRO A 52 19.42 5.57 31.22
N THR A 53 19.97 4.87 30.24
CA THR A 53 21.23 5.27 29.61
C THR A 53 20.92 6.18 28.43
N TRP A 54 21.82 7.12 28.18
CA TRP A 54 21.72 8.06 27.09
C TRP A 54 22.91 7.88 26.14
N ALA A 55 22.68 8.03 24.84
CA ALA A 55 23.71 7.97 23.80
C ALA A 55 23.70 9.26 22.96
N ASP A 56 24.68 9.41 22.07
CA ASP A 56 24.67 10.48 21.07
C ASP A 56 23.50 10.26 20.11
N GLY A 57 22.64 11.29 20.00
CA GLY A 57 21.45 11.28 19.16
C GLY A 57 21.75 11.48 17.67
N VAL A 58 20.71 11.40 16.84
CA VAL A 58 20.76 12.01 15.50
C VAL A 58 20.87 13.54 15.66
N SER A 59 20.30 14.06 16.74
CA SER A 59 20.49 15.41 17.25
C SER A 59 20.71 15.34 18.75
N GLY A 60 21.85 15.84 19.23
CA GLY A 60 22.16 15.90 20.66
C GLY A 60 22.14 14.52 21.35
N ARG A 61 21.03 14.09 21.95
CA ARG A 61 20.94 12.89 22.81
C ARG A 61 19.80 11.95 22.43
N ALA A 62 20.07 10.65 22.46
CA ALA A 62 19.08 9.59 22.29
C ALA A 62 18.88 8.74 23.55
N LEU A 63 17.66 8.21 23.71
CA LEU A 63 17.36 7.17 24.70
C LEU A 63 18.03 5.85 24.25
N ASP A 64 18.90 5.29 25.10
CA ASP A 64 19.56 4.01 24.83
C ASP A 64 18.78 2.85 25.48
N LEU A 65 18.19 2.00 24.65
CA LEU A 65 17.56 0.73 25.01
C LEU A 65 18.30 -0.46 24.38
N SER A 66 19.53 -0.26 23.90
CA SER A 66 20.32 -1.31 23.28
C SER A 66 20.85 -2.31 24.29
N ALA A 67 21.58 -3.31 23.81
CA ALA A 67 22.32 -4.26 24.65
C ALA A 67 23.38 -3.60 25.55
N ASN A 68 23.73 -2.33 25.33
CA ASN A 68 24.71 -1.61 26.13
C ASN A 68 24.08 -0.84 27.31
N ALA A 69 22.77 -0.65 27.34
CA ALA A 69 22.08 0.09 28.37
C ALA A 69 21.93 -0.72 29.68
N ALA A 70 22.29 -0.11 30.80
CA ALA A 70 22.16 -0.75 32.11
C ALA A 70 20.70 -0.93 32.56
N LEU A 71 19.84 0.02 32.19
CA LEU A 71 18.39 -0.01 32.40
C LEU A 71 17.71 0.32 31.08
N ARG A 72 17.06 -0.68 30.47
CA ARG A 72 16.38 -0.56 29.17
C ARG A 72 14.93 -0.12 29.34
N GLN A 73 14.70 0.95 30.09
CA GLN A 73 13.35 1.41 30.46
C GLN A 73 12.72 2.26 29.34
N PRO A 74 11.64 1.79 28.69
CA PRO A 74 10.89 2.59 27.72
C PRO A 74 10.28 3.84 28.36
N LEU A 75 9.92 4.82 27.54
CA LEU A 75 9.21 6.02 27.95
C LEU A 75 7.70 5.82 27.82
N VAL A 76 6.95 6.02 28.90
CA VAL A 76 5.48 6.12 28.86
C VAL A 76 5.10 7.58 28.59
N VAL A 77 4.29 7.83 27.57
CA VAL A 77 3.73 9.15 27.29
C VAL A 77 2.68 9.48 28.34
N ASP A 78 2.74 10.68 28.94
CA ASP A 78 1.75 11.13 29.93
C ASP A 78 0.36 11.16 29.28
N SER A 79 -0.69 10.79 30.02
CA SER A 79 -2.06 10.81 29.49
C SER A 79 -2.52 12.22 29.11
N LEU A 80 -1.95 13.27 29.73
CA LEU A 80 -2.20 14.66 29.37
C LEU A 80 -1.47 15.09 28.09
N GLU A 81 -0.38 14.41 27.74
CA GLU A 81 0.40 14.64 26.52
C GLU A 81 0.06 13.65 25.39
N THR A 82 -0.80 12.65 25.66
CA THR A 82 -1.20 11.64 24.67
C THR A 82 -2.12 12.26 23.61
N PRO A 83 -1.81 12.10 22.31
CA PRO A 83 -2.67 12.58 21.23
C PRO A 83 -4.03 11.88 21.16
N ASP A 84 -4.99 12.51 20.49
CA ASP A 84 -6.33 11.96 20.26
C ASP A 84 -6.28 10.77 19.28
N TYR A 85 -6.74 9.60 19.71
CA TYR A 85 -6.80 8.40 18.87
C TYR A 85 -8.22 8.09 18.38
N SER A 86 -9.17 8.99 18.61
CA SER A 86 -10.55 8.85 18.18
C SER A 86 -10.67 8.78 16.65
N ALA A 87 -11.86 8.44 16.17
CA ALA A 87 -12.15 8.42 14.74
C ALA A 87 -12.22 9.81 14.09
N LEU A 88 -11.98 10.89 14.85
CA LEU A 88 -12.11 12.28 14.39
C LEU A 88 -10.77 12.96 14.07
N ALA A 89 -9.67 12.40 14.54
CA ALA A 89 -8.34 12.99 14.40
C ALA A 89 -7.46 12.14 13.47
N ASP A 90 -6.73 12.81 12.59
CA ASP A 90 -5.62 12.18 11.88
C ASP A 90 -4.55 11.74 12.88
N LEU A 91 -3.61 10.91 12.41
CA LEU A 91 -2.49 10.46 13.24
C LEU A 91 -1.24 10.34 12.40
N SER A 92 -0.21 11.11 12.76
CA SER A 92 1.12 10.99 12.19
C SER A 92 2.12 10.64 13.29
N VAL A 93 2.99 9.69 13.01
CA VAL A 93 4.04 9.25 13.94
C VAL A 93 5.36 9.26 13.20
N CYS A 94 6.38 9.85 13.81
CA CYS A 94 7.75 9.83 13.32
C CYS A 94 8.71 9.49 14.48
N VAL A 95 9.71 8.67 14.21
CA VAL A 95 10.76 8.32 15.18
C VAL A 95 12.07 8.05 14.46
N TRP A 96 13.15 8.55 15.02
CA TRP A 96 14.49 8.18 14.61
C TRP A 96 14.99 7.00 15.43
N VAL A 97 15.54 6.00 14.75
CA VAL A 97 16.01 4.75 15.35
C VAL A 97 17.42 4.41 14.91
N LYS A 98 18.22 3.83 15.82
CA LYS A 98 19.53 3.27 15.49
C LYS A 98 19.81 2.04 16.32
N THR A 99 20.18 0.93 15.69
CA THR A 99 20.55 -0.29 16.43
C THR A 99 22.07 -0.50 16.42
N LEU A 100 22.55 -1.45 17.21
CA LEU A 100 23.88 -2.02 16.94
C LEU A 100 23.82 -2.83 15.63
N PRO A 101 24.92 -2.90 14.84
CA PRO A 101 24.95 -3.71 13.62
C PRO A 101 24.57 -5.17 13.90
N GLY A 102 23.59 -5.70 13.16
CA GLY A 102 23.10 -7.07 13.32
C GLY A 102 22.37 -7.34 14.64
N ALA A 103 21.94 -6.30 15.35
CA ALA A 103 21.14 -6.45 16.57
C ALA A 103 19.91 -7.32 16.30
N LYS A 104 19.63 -8.27 17.20
CA LYS A 104 18.40 -9.06 17.17
C LYS A 104 17.21 -8.15 17.40
N GLN A 105 16.23 -8.25 16.50
CA GLN A 105 15.01 -7.47 16.47
C GLN A 105 13.78 -8.36 16.67
N GLY A 106 12.58 -7.77 16.65
CA GLY A 106 11.32 -8.46 16.92
C GLY A 106 10.43 -7.80 17.98
N ALA A 107 10.76 -6.57 18.39
CA ALA A 107 10.05 -5.81 19.42
C ALA A 107 9.35 -4.59 18.84
N THR A 108 8.32 -4.12 19.54
CA THR A 108 7.66 -2.85 19.28
C THR A 108 8.61 -1.66 19.53
N ILE A 109 8.67 -0.73 18.58
CA ILE A 109 9.45 0.52 18.69
C ILE A 109 8.62 1.58 19.40
N ILE A 110 7.38 1.79 18.99
CA ILE A 110 6.48 2.79 19.56
C ILE A 110 5.04 2.42 19.25
N GLY A 111 4.12 2.63 20.20
CA GLY A 111 2.70 2.42 19.96
C GLY A 111 1.86 2.34 21.24
N ASN A 112 0.58 2.01 21.07
CA ASN A 112 -0.36 1.76 22.15
C ASN A 112 -0.93 0.32 22.10
N LYS A 113 -0.18 -0.61 21.52
CA LYS A 113 -0.56 -2.03 21.40
C LYS A 113 0.33 -2.90 22.29
N THR A 114 -0.17 -4.09 22.60
CA THR A 114 0.65 -5.14 23.22
C THR A 114 1.59 -5.76 22.19
N ASP A 115 2.67 -6.37 22.65
CA ASP A 115 3.73 -6.85 21.77
C ASP A 115 3.22 -7.98 20.86
N GLY A 116 3.51 -7.87 19.56
CA GLY A 116 3.05 -8.82 18.54
C GLY A 116 1.54 -8.81 18.22
N ASP A 117 0.74 -7.91 18.81
CA ASP A 117 -0.67 -7.79 18.44
C ASP A 117 -0.82 -7.08 17.09
N LEU A 118 -1.35 -7.79 16.09
CA LEU A 118 -1.63 -7.25 14.75
C LEU A 118 -3.12 -6.99 14.49
N LYS A 119 -4.00 -7.30 15.44
CA LYS A 119 -5.46 -7.29 15.21
C LYS A 119 -6.23 -6.42 16.19
N GLY A 120 -5.82 -6.33 17.45
CA GLY A 120 -6.51 -5.52 18.45
C GLY A 120 -6.55 -4.05 18.04
N VAL A 121 -7.37 -3.26 18.75
CA VAL A 121 -7.51 -1.82 18.50
C VAL A 121 -6.19 -1.11 18.84
N GLY A 122 -5.74 -0.17 18.01
CA GLY A 122 -4.56 0.67 18.23
C GLY A 122 -3.60 0.68 17.06
N TRP A 123 -2.38 1.18 17.32
CA TRP A 123 -1.31 1.27 16.34
C TRP A 123 0.07 0.96 16.95
N SER A 124 1.00 0.49 16.11
CA SER A 124 2.42 0.40 16.50
C SER A 124 3.34 0.44 15.28
N ILE A 125 4.54 0.99 15.48
CA ILE A 125 5.72 0.75 14.65
C ILE A 125 6.54 -0.32 15.37
N PHE A 126 6.98 -1.35 14.67
CA PHE A 126 7.68 -2.49 15.24
C PHE A 126 8.83 -2.95 14.36
N THR A 127 9.65 -3.84 14.91
CA THR A 127 10.71 -4.52 14.18
C THR A 127 10.40 -6.00 14.00
N GLN A 128 10.85 -6.55 12.88
CA GLN A 128 10.76 -7.96 12.55
C GLN A 128 12.05 -8.69 12.94
N PRO A 129 12.02 -10.00 13.21
CA PRO A 129 13.24 -10.77 13.53
C PRO A 129 14.33 -10.71 12.47
N THR A 130 13.94 -10.43 11.22
CA THR A 130 14.85 -10.25 10.09
C THR A 130 15.70 -8.98 10.24
N GLY A 131 15.20 -7.96 10.94
CA GLY A 131 15.79 -6.62 11.01
C GLY A 131 15.00 -5.55 10.25
N ALA A 132 13.99 -5.96 9.47
CA ALA A 132 13.07 -5.03 8.82
C ALA A 132 12.15 -4.33 9.82
N TRP A 133 11.73 -3.11 9.52
CA TRP A 133 10.65 -2.46 10.26
C TRP A 133 9.27 -2.87 9.73
N GLY A 134 8.22 -2.47 10.44
CA GLY A 134 6.84 -2.60 10.03
C GLY A 134 5.94 -1.70 10.86
N ALA A 135 4.69 -1.58 10.45
CA ALA A 135 3.69 -0.84 11.21
C ALA A 135 2.31 -1.50 11.08
N VAL A 136 1.52 -1.42 12.14
CA VAL A 136 0.14 -1.91 12.15
C VAL A 136 -0.79 -0.85 12.71
N ILE A 137 -1.92 -0.65 12.04
CA ILE A 137 -3.00 0.26 12.44
C ILE A 137 -4.30 -0.55 12.35
N SER A 138 -5.04 -0.62 13.45
CA SER A 138 -6.27 -1.41 13.52
C SER A 138 -7.32 -0.77 14.41
N ASP A 139 -8.57 -0.79 13.96
CA ASP A 139 -9.75 -0.41 14.77
C ASP A 139 -10.44 -1.65 15.41
N GLY A 140 -9.82 -2.84 15.27
CA GLY A 140 -10.37 -4.13 15.71
C GLY A 140 -11.29 -4.84 14.70
N LYS A 141 -11.82 -4.11 13.71
CA LYS A 141 -12.62 -4.62 12.60
C LYS A 141 -11.80 -4.63 11.29
N ASN A 142 -11.16 -3.52 10.99
CA ASN A 142 -10.25 -3.28 9.89
C ASN A 142 -8.83 -3.20 10.46
N SER A 143 -7.90 -3.96 9.89
CA SER A 143 -6.48 -3.93 10.26
C SER A 143 -5.62 -3.84 9.01
N TYR A 144 -4.66 -2.92 9.05
CA TYR A 144 -3.70 -2.65 7.99
C TYR A 144 -2.30 -2.83 8.57
N THR A 145 -1.58 -3.83 8.07
CA THR A 145 -0.22 -4.12 8.51
C THR A 145 0.73 -3.95 7.32
N TYR A 146 1.61 -2.96 7.39
CA TYR A 146 2.76 -2.86 6.51
C TYR A 146 3.87 -3.74 7.09
N GLN A 147 4.08 -4.89 6.46
CA GLN A 147 5.10 -5.87 6.86
C GLN A 147 5.96 -6.27 5.66
N PRO A 148 6.92 -5.40 5.29
CA PRO A 148 7.80 -5.62 4.16
C PRO A 148 8.85 -6.72 4.39
N ASN A 149 9.51 -7.14 3.31
CA ASN A 149 10.66 -8.06 3.36
C ASN A 149 12.03 -7.33 3.37
N ILE A 150 13.09 -8.04 3.74
CA ILE A 150 14.50 -7.64 3.56
C ILE A 150 14.88 -7.78 2.07
N PRO A 151 15.77 -6.92 1.51
CA PRO A 151 16.78 -6.10 2.21
C PRO A 151 16.51 -4.61 2.38
N ARG A 152 15.60 -4.01 1.61
CA ARG A 152 15.44 -2.54 1.57
C ARG A 152 15.00 -1.93 2.91
N GLN A 153 14.21 -2.66 3.69
CA GLN A 153 13.55 -2.12 4.88
C GLN A 153 14.29 -2.43 6.18
N ALA A 154 15.52 -2.96 6.10
CA ALA A 154 16.32 -3.31 7.27
C ALA A 154 16.85 -2.06 7.98
N ILE A 155 16.62 -1.95 9.29
CA ILE A 155 17.09 -0.84 10.12
C ILE A 155 18.24 -1.24 11.06
N ASN A 156 18.68 -2.50 10.98
CA ASN A 156 19.66 -3.08 11.91
C ASN A 156 21.10 -3.04 11.40
N ASN A 157 21.45 -2.04 10.58
CA ASN A 157 22.75 -1.89 9.92
C ASN A 157 23.76 -1.05 10.73
N GLY A 158 23.36 -0.44 11.84
CA GLY A 158 24.21 0.45 12.62
C GLY A 158 24.07 1.94 12.31
N GLU A 159 23.19 2.31 11.38
CA GLU A 159 22.92 3.69 10.99
C GLU A 159 21.62 4.21 11.62
N TRP A 160 21.49 5.55 11.68
CA TRP A 160 20.22 6.20 12.02
C TRP A 160 19.23 6.09 10.87
N HIS A 161 17.99 5.70 11.17
CA HIS A 161 16.89 5.64 10.22
C HIS A 161 15.69 6.44 10.74
N GLN A 162 14.98 7.12 9.84
CA GLN A 162 13.70 7.77 10.14
C GLN A 162 12.57 6.84 9.74
N LEU A 163 11.70 6.50 10.69
CA LEU A 163 10.49 5.72 10.45
C LEU A 163 9.28 6.61 10.67
N ALA A 164 8.32 6.59 9.75
CA ALA A 164 7.08 7.31 9.95
C ALA A 164 5.87 6.65 9.28
N PHE A 165 4.70 6.98 9.81
CA PHE A 165 3.44 6.80 9.09
C PHE A 165 2.52 8.00 9.30
N SER A 166 1.58 8.18 8.38
CA SER A 166 0.53 9.20 8.45
C SER A 166 -0.81 8.63 8.03
N LEU A 167 -1.76 8.62 8.95
CA LEU A 167 -3.16 8.25 8.75
C LEU A 167 -3.96 9.50 8.41
N ASN A 168 -4.39 9.61 7.17
CA ASN A 168 -5.32 10.62 6.69
C ASN A 168 -6.73 10.04 6.68
N ARG A 169 -7.57 10.46 7.63
CA ARG A 169 -8.96 9.97 7.76
C ARG A 169 -9.88 10.57 6.71
N GLU A 170 -9.66 11.82 6.31
CA GLU A 170 -10.46 12.49 5.28
C GLU A 170 -10.36 11.74 3.95
N LYS A 171 -9.14 11.41 3.53
CA LYS A 171 -8.88 10.62 2.34
C LYS A 171 -9.12 9.14 2.58
N GLY A 172 -9.05 8.64 3.80
CA GLY A 172 -9.05 7.20 4.11
C GLY A 172 -7.79 6.53 3.58
N GLU A 173 -6.63 7.07 3.94
CA GLU A 173 -5.32 6.61 3.47
C GLU A 173 -4.33 6.50 4.62
N LEU A 174 -3.44 5.51 4.52
CA LEU A 174 -2.32 5.34 5.43
C LEU A 174 -1.02 5.34 4.63
N TRP A 175 -0.15 6.30 4.92
CA TRP A 175 1.13 6.48 4.23
C TRP A 175 2.27 6.02 5.13
N PHE A 176 3.24 5.33 4.56
CA PHE A 176 4.42 4.81 5.27
C PHE A 176 5.69 5.41 4.69
N PHE A 177 6.66 5.71 5.55
CA PHE A 177 7.89 6.36 5.18
C PHE A 177 9.11 5.71 5.82
N LEU A 178 10.17 5.58 5.04
CA LEU A 178 11.50 5.22 5.49
C LEU A 178 12.47 6.27 4.94
N ASP A 179 13.26 6.86 5.83
CA ASP A 179 14.35 7.77 5.49
C ASP A 179 13.93 8.93 4.57
N GLY A 180 12.84 9.60 4.94
CA GLY A 180 12.28 10.73 4.20
C GLY A 180 11.51 10.33 2.92
N GLN A 181 11.50 9.06 2.53
CA GLN A 181 10.85 8.59 1.31
C GLN A 181 9.54 7.86 1.62
N ASN A 182 8.50 8.11 0.83
CA ASN A 182 7.31 7.26 0.85
C ASN A 182 7.68 5.85 0.36
N VAL A 183 7.28 4.82 1.08
CA VAL A 183 7.51 3.42 0.69
C VAL A 183 6.21 2.69 0.36
N ALA A 184 5.10 3.10 0.99
CA ALA A 184 3.80 2.50 0.74
C ALA A 184 2.65 3.47 1.05
N ILE A 185 1.52 3.27 0.37
CA ILE A 185 0.23 3.91 0.61
C ILE A 185 -0.83 2.83 0.67
N TYR A 186 -1.68 2.82 1.69
CA TYR A 186 -2.76 1.87 1.84
C TYR A 186 -4.08 2.63 1.77
N ASN A 187 -5.00 2.15 0.95
CA ASN A 187 -6.38 2.59 0.99
C ASN A 187 -7.07 1.97 2.22
N THR A 188 -7.49 2.82 3.15
CA THR A 188 -8.05 2.42 4.44
C THR A 188 -9.47 2.99 4.63
N PRO A 189 -10.43 2.63 3.76
CA PRO A 189 -11.79 3.15 3.90
C PRO A 189 -12.39 2.71 5.23
N GLU A 190 -13.05 3.62 5.93
CA GLU A 190 -13.80 3.34 7.16
C GLU A 190 -12.96 2.86 8.37
N ILE A 191 -11.66 3.15 8.41
CA ILE A 191 -10.86 2.93 9.63
C ILE A 191 -11.43 3.75 10.79
N GLY A 192 -11.78 3.06 11.88
CA GLY A 192 -12.43 3.62 13.06
C GLY A 192 -11.45 4.18 14.11
N SER A 193 -11.93 4.23 15.37
CA SER A 193 -11.13 4.69 16.51
C SER A 193 -9.97 3.72 16.77
N LEU A 194 -8.81 4.28 17.13
CA LEU A 194 -7.61 3.56 17.57
C LEU A 194 -7.45 3.62 19.10
N GLU A 195 -8.45 4.14 19.82
CA GLU A 195 -8.46 4.23 21.27
C GLU A 195 -8.56 2.85 21.92
N ASN A 196 -7.71 2.63 22.91
CA ASN A 196 -7.72 1.44 23.75
C ASN A 196 -7.28 1.81 25.17
N THR A 197 -7.20 0.82 26.06
CA THR A 197 -6.84 1.03 27.47
C THR A 197 -5.34 1.09 27.74
N ASN A 198 -4.50 0.78 26.75
CA ASN A 198 -3.05 0.78 26.92
C ASN A 198 -2.50 2.19 26.81
N ARG A 199 -1.47 2.48 27.59
CA ARG A 199 -0.70 3.72 27.47
C ARG A 199 0.12 3.70 26.18
N THR A 200 0.39 4.88 25.64
CA THR A 200 1.34 5.02 24.53
C THR A 200 2.76 4.92 25.07
N VAL A 201 3.57 4.03 24.50
CA VAL A 201 4.94 3.77 24.96
C VAL A 201 5.92 3.96 23.81
N VAL A 202 6.98 4.73 24.08
CA VAL A 202 8.14 4.94 23.22
C VAL A 202 9.25 3.99 23.68
N GLY A 203 9.62 3.07 22.80
CA GLY A 203 10.67 2.07 23.01
C GLY A 203 10.22 0.75 23.60
N GLY A 204 8.93 0.41 23.53
CA GLY A 204 8.39 -0.85 24.03
C GLY A 204 6.87 -0.87 24.04
N THR A 205 6.26 -1.59 24.99
CA THR A 205 4.80 -1.69 25.16
C THR A 205 4.36 -1.39 26.59
N ASP A 206 3.04 -1.31 26.82
CA ASP A 206 2.46 -1.11 28.16
C ASP A 206 2.44 -2.38 29.04
N GLU A 207 3.36 -3.32 28.79
CA GLU A 207 3.41 -4.62 29.46
C GLU A 207 4.67 -4.74 30.33
N TYR A 208 4.65 -5.63 31.32
CA TYR A 208 5.79 -5.99 32.15
C TYR A 208 6.39 -4.82 32.95
N TRP A 209 5.52 -4.00 33.57
CA TRP A 209 5.92 -2.87 34.43
C TRP A 209 6.05 -3.25 35.91
N GLU A 210 5.54 -4.42 36.29
CA GLU A 210 5.56 -4.96 37.65
C GLU A 210 6.93 -5.51 38.07
N ALA A 211 7.07 -5.77 39.38
CA ALA A 211 8.25 -6.42 39.96
C ALA A 211 9.60 -5.75 39.64
N GLY A 212 9.60 -4.43 39.41
CA GLY A 212 10.80 -3.67 39.04
C GLY A 212 11.28 -3.91 37.60
N SER A 213 10.44 -4.51 36.75
CA SER A 213 10.79 -4.83 35.35
C SER A 213 10.79 -3.61 34.45
N PHE A 214 9.97 -2.59 34.75
CA PHE A 214 9.94 -1.30 34.03
C PHE A 214 9.82 -1.43 32.49
N GLY A 215 9.02 -2.38 32.00
CA GLY A 215 8.79 -2.58 30.56
C GLY A 215 9.99 -3.16 29.80
N GLN A 216 11.07 -3.55 30.48
CA GLN A 216 12.31 -4.01 29.83
C GLN A 216 12.14 -5.29 28.99
N TRP A 217 11.11 -6.10 29.26
CA TRP A 217 10.84 -7.33 28.53
C TRP A 217 10.53 -7.07 27.05
N THR A 218 9.75 -6.03 26.76
CA THR A 218 9.36 -5.64 25.40
C THR A 218 10.17 -4.47 24.85
N ALA A 219 11.21 -4.04 25.59
CA ALA A 219 12.01 -2.89 25.20
C ALA A 219 12.71 -3.12 23.86
N PHE A 220 12.56 -2.14 22.96
CA PHE A 220 13.25 -2.09 21.68
C PHE A 220 14.77 -2.25 21.87
N ASN A 221 15.43 -2.98 20.97
CA ASN A 221 16.88 -3.20 21.03
C ASN A 221 17.63 -2.19 20.14
N GLY A 222 17.70 -0.95 20.63
CA GLY A 222 18.36 0.15 19.93
C GLY A 222 18.22 1.49 20.65
N HIS A 223 18.49 2.56 19.92
CA HIS A 223 18.43 3.95 20.36
C HIS A 223 17.25 4.63 19.70
N LEU A 224 16.64 5.59 20.40
CA LEU A 224 15.48 6.36 19.94
C LEU A 224 15.75 7.85 20.10
N ASP A 225 15.36 8.62 19.09
CA ASP A 225 15.50 10.08 19.06
C ASP A 225 14.38 10.73 18.24
N GLU A 226 14.22 12.05 18.38
CA GLU A 226 13.31 12.91 17.60
C GLU A 226 11.92 12.28 17.40
N VAL A 227 11.28 11.90 18.50
CA VAL A 227 9.97 11.24 18.50
C VAL A 227 8.87 12.28 18.36
N VAL A 228 7.97 12.08 17.40
CA VAL A 228 6.78 12.89 17.16
C VAL A 228 5.56 11.98 17.09
N ILE A 229 4.50 12.33 17.82
CA ILE A 229 3.15 11.79 17.65
C ILE A 229 2.24 13.00 17.53
N ASP A 230 1.57 13.16 16.39
CA ASP A 230 0.83 14.36 16.05
C ASP A 230 -0.54 13.99 15.47
N ASN A 231 -1.56 14.77 15.80
CA ASN A 231 -2.88 14.69 15.18
C ASN A 231 -2.97 15.50 13.89
N GLU A 232 -1.94 16.27 13.55
CA GLU A 232 -1.79 16.87 12.23
C GLU A 232 -1.14 15.89 11.23
N LEU A 233 -1.56 16.00 9.96
CA LEU A 233 -1.04 15.18 8.89
C LEU A 233 0.38 15.62 8.51
N MET A 234 1.37 14.72 8.65
CA MET A 234 2.70 14.91 8.09
C MET A 234 2.70 14.54 6.60
N THR A 235 2.76 15.53 5.72
CA THR A 235 2.82 15.30 4.27
C THR A 235 4.19 14.75 3.85
N VAL A 236 4.28 14.27 2.60
CA VAL A 236 5.56 13.83 2.01
C VAL A 236 6.62 14.92 2.15
N GLU A 237 6.27 16.18 1.85
CA GLU A 237 7.19 17.31 1.94
C GLU A 237 7.64 17.57 3.38
N MET A 238 6.74 17.46 4.36
CA MET A 238 7.07 17.64 5.77
C MET A 238 8.03 16.56 6.28
N ILE A 239 7.76 15.30 5.94
CA ILE A 239 8.64 14.17 6.28
C ILE A 239 10.02 14.34 5.62
N GLN A 240 10.07 14.77 4.37
CA GLN A 240 11.32 15.06 3.67
C GLN A 240 12.08 16.22 4.31
N VAL A 241 11.40 17.30 4.69
CA VAL A 241 12.03 18.42 5.40
C VAL A 241 12.59 17.97 6.75
N ASP A 242 11.85 17.16 7.50
CA ASP A 242 12.32 16.61 8.77
C ASP A 242 13.57 15.75 8.58
N TYR A 243 13.56 14.85 7.58
CA TYR A 243 14.73 14.04 7.26
C TYR A 243 15.96 14.89 6.91
N ASN A 244 15.75 15.90 6.08
CA ASN A 244 16.78 16.83 5.61
C ASN A 244 17.38 17.72 6.70
N ARG A 245 16.80 17.77 7.91
CA ARG A 245 17.45 18.38 9.08
C ARG A 245 18.75 17.65 9.46
N PHE A 246 18.82 16.34 9.20
CA PHE A 246 19.88 15.48 9.70
C PHE A 246 20.62 14.69 8.62
N LYS A 247 19.93 14.28 7.56
CA LYS A 247 20.46 13.46 6.46
C LYS A 247 19.95 13.95 5.11
N THR A 248 20.72 13.77 4.04
CA THR A 248 20.29 14.18 2.70
C THR A 248 19.55 13.04 2.00
N ILE A 249 18.36 13.33 1.46
CA ILE A 249 17.62 12.38 0.63
C ILE A 249 18.30 12.23 -0.73
N GLU A 250 18.58 10.98 -1.12
CA GLU A 250 18.91 10.65 -2.50
C GLU A 250 17.67 10.85 -3.37
N ARG A 251 17.78 11.69 -4.41
CA ARG A 251 16.64 11.95 -5.30
C ARG A 251 16.33 10.71 -6.13
N PRO A 252 15.03 10.40 -6.36
CA PRO A 252 14.67 9.30 -7.24
C PRO A 252 15.28 9.51 -8.62
N GLU A 253 15.67 8.40 -9.27
CA GLU A 253 16.15 8.43 -10.64
C GLU A 253 15.04 8.99 -11.55
N LYS A 254 15.40 9.98 -12.36
CA LYS A 254 14.50 10.50 -13.39
C LYS A 254 14.24 9.42 -14.43
N LEU A 255 13.08 9.45 -15.07
CA LEU A 255 12.86 8.62 -16.25
C LEU A 255 13.90 8.97 -17.33
N ILE A 256 14.72 7.98 -17.69
CA ILE A 256 15.68 8.04 -18.79
C ILE A 256 15.25 6.99 -19.81
N GLY A 257 14.63 7.42 -20.91
CA GLY A 257 14.16 6.54 -21.98
C GLY A 257 12.66 6.24 -21.94
N PRO A 258 12.21 5.19 -22.65
CA PRO A 258 10.79 4.86 -22.77
C PRO A 258 10.21 4.30 -21.47
N LEU A 259 8.91 4.50 -21.27
CA LEU A 259 8.14 4.03 -20.12
C LEU A 259 7.64 2.60 -20.35
N ARG A 260 7.97 1.69 -19.44
CA ARG A 260 7.54 0.29 -19.49
C ARG A 260 6.41 0.06 -18.49
N VAL A 261 5.24 -0.35 -18.96
CA VAL A 261 4.06 -0.56 -18.13
C VAL A 261 3.57 -2.00 -18.24
N MET A 262 3.38 -2.64 -17.10
CA MET A 262 2.94 -4.02 -16.99
C MET A 262 1.61 -4.11 -16.25
N VAL A 263 0.77 -5.03 -16.69
CA VAL A 263 -0.39 -5.50 -15.93
C VAL A 263 -0.35 -7.00 -15.79
N TRP A 264 -0.70 -7.50 -14.59
CA TRP A 264 -0.75 -8.94 -14.36
C TRP A 264 -1.74 -9.33 -13.26
N ASN A 265 -2.74 -10.16 -13.61
CA ASN A 265 -3.43 -10.98 -12.63
C ASN A 265 -2.50 -12.13 -12.19
N ILE A 266 -2.09 -12.13 -10.93
CA ILE A 266 -1.11 -13.09 -10.40
C ILE A 266 -1.75 -14.31 -9.72
N TRP A 267 -3.08 -14.44 -9.76
CA TRP A 267 -3.84 -15.59 -9.29
C TRP A 267 -3.54 -16.04 -7.86
N HIS A 268 -4.38 -15.64 -6.91
CA HIS A 268 -4.17 -15.90 -5.48
C HIS A 268 -2.78 -15.47 -4.97
N GLY A 269 -2.32 -14.28 -5.39
CA GLY A 269 -1.06 -13.69 -4.97
C GLY A 269 0.19 -14.37 -5.51
N GLY A 270 0.08 -15.12 -6.60
CA GLY A 270 1.18 -15.91 -7.16
C GLY A 270 1.48 -17.19 -6.37
N ARG A 271 0.59 -17.60 -5.45
CA ARG A 271 0.91 -18.64 -4.46
C ARG A 271 0.41 -20.02 -4.83
N ARG A 272 -0.36 -20.17 -5.91
CA ARG A 272 -0.99 -21.44 -6.31
C ARG A 272 0.03 -22.53 -6.66
N TYR A 273 1.16 -22.14 -7.24
CA TYR A 273 2.27 -23.05 -7.52
C TYR A 273 3.34 -23.07 -6.42
N GLY A 274 2.97 -22.65 -5.20
CA GLY A 274 3.81 -22.71 -3.99
C GLY A 274 3.72 -21.41 -3.21
N LYS A 275 3.49 -21.49 -1.88
CA LYS A 275 3.31 -20.31 -1.02
C LYS A 275 4.46 -19.31 -1.11
N HIS A 276 5.70 -19.79 -1.19
CA HIS A 276 6.91 -18.98 -1.26
C HIS A 276 7.50 -19.00 -2.67
N VAL A 277 7.76 -20.19 -3.22
CA VAL A 277 8.36 -20.36 -4.54
C VAL A 277 7.50 -19.80 -5.68
N GLY A 278 6.17 -19.86 -5.58
CA GLY A 278 5.30 -19.25 -6.58
C GLY A 278 5.44 -17.72 -6.61
N LEU A 279 5.48 -17.10 -5.42
CA LEU A 279 5.71 -15.66 -5.28
C LEU A 279 7.11 -15.26 -5.78
N GLU A 280 8.13 -16.06 -5.49
CA GLU A 280 9.50 -15.84 -6.02
C GLU A 280 9.50 -15.82 -7.55
N ARG A 281 8.79 -16.75 -8.21
CA ARG A 281 8.68 -16.77 -9.67
C ARG A 281 7.93 -15.58 -10.25
N VAL A 282 6.92 -15.06 -9.54
CA VAL A 282 6.25 -13.79 -9.91
C VAL A 282 7.28 -12.65 -9.87
N ILE A 283 8.05 -12.55 -8.79
CA ILE A 283 9.10 -11.53 -8.62
C ILE A 283 10.17 -11.65 -9.71
N GLU A 284 10.65 -12.87 -9.99
CA GLU A 284 11.63 -13.16 -11.05
C GLU A 284 11.11 -12.74 -12.43
N THR A 285 9.85 -13.07 -12.74
CA THR A 285 9.21 -12.69 -14.01
C THR A 285 9.10 -11.17 -14.17
N ILE A 286 8.68 -10.45 -13.11
CA ILE A 286 8.58 -8.99 -13.15
C ILE A 286 9.98 -8.36 -13.28
N LYS A 287 10.98 -8.85 -12.53
CA LYS A 287 12.35 -8.36 -12.62
C LYS A 287 12.96 -8.54 -14.00
N GLU A 288 12.73 -9.67 -14.65
CA GLU A 288 13.18 -9.92 -16.02
C GLU A 288 12.48 -9.01 -17.03
N ALA A 289 11.18 -8.73 -16.82
CA ALA A 289 10.43 -7.82 -17.68
C ALA A 289 10.83 -6.33 -17.49
N GLN A 290 11.43 -5.98 -16.36
CA GLN A 290 11.86 -4.61 -16.02
C GLN A 290 10.81 -3.52 -16.27
N PRO A 291 9.54 -3.67 -15.84
CA PRO A 291 8.54 -2.61 -16.00
C PRO A 291 8.81 -1.46 -15.03
N ASP A 292 8.59 -0.22 -15.44
CA ASP A 292 8.69 0.94 -14.55
C ASP A 292 7.44 1.11 -13.69
N VAL A 293 6.30 0.65 -14.18
CA VAL A 293 5.01 0.66 -13.49
C VAL A 293 4.32 -0.69 -13.66
N VAL A 294 3.76 -1.22 -12.57
CA VAL A 294 3.06 -2.50 -12.54
C VAL A 294 1.69 -2.33 -11.88
N GLY A 295 0.62 -2.72 -12.56
CA GLY A 295 -0.68 -3.00 -11.94
C GLY A 295 -0.82 -4.50 -11.69
N LEU A 296 -1.19 -4.87 -10.47
CA LEU A 296 -1.37 -6.25 -10.06
C LEU A 296 -2.79 -6.52 -9.59
N ILE A 297 -3.35 -7.60 -10.12
CA ILE A 297 -4.67 -8.10 -9.81
C ILE A 297 -4.53 -9.43 -9.07
N GLU A 298 -5.48 -9.74 -8.19
CA GLU A 298 -5.42 -10.89 -7.28
C GLU A 298 -4.17 -10.90 -6.40
N THR A 299 -3.77 -9.72 -5.90
CA THR A 299 -2.53 -9.54 -5.14
C THR A 299 -2.51 -10.32 -3.81
N TYR A 300 -3.62 -10.31 -3.08
CA TYR A 300 -3.90 -11.05 -1.85
C TYR A 300 -2.73 -11.15 -0.87
N GLY A 301 -2.19 -9.99 -0.47
CA GLY A 301 -1.13 -9.87 0.54
C GLY A 301 0.28 -10.23 0.06
N SER A 302 0.51 -10.13 -1.26
CA SER A 302 1.83 -10.35 -1.85
C SER A 302 2.48 -9.05 -2.35
N GLY A 303 1.75 -7.94 -2.32
CA GLY A 303 2.14 -6.68 -2.94
C GLY A 303 3.40 -6.07 -2.30
N GLU A 304 3.44 -6.02 -0.98
CA GLU A 304 4.56 -5.50 -0.19
C GLU A 304 5.87 -6.21 -0.55
N ALA A 305 5.84 -7.55 -0.52
CA ALA A 305 6.99 -8.38 -0.82
C ALA A 305 7.51 -8.19 -2.25
N ILE A 306 6.60 -8.00 -3.22
CA ILE A 306 6.97 -7.75 -4.62
C ILE A 306 7.56 -6.33 -4.75
N ALA A 307 6.88 -5.31 -4.23
CA ALA A 307 7.33 -3.92 -4.31
C ALA A 307 8.70 -3.72 -3.66
N ASP A 308 8.95 -4.30 -2.48
CA ASP A 308 10.27 -4.26 -1.85
C ASP A 308 11.35 -4.95 -2.68
N SER A 309 11.00 -6.09 -3.30
CA SER A 309 11.94 -6.84 -4.13
C SER A 309 12.35 -6.06 -5.39
N LEU A 310 11.46 -5.19 -5.89
CA LEU A 310 11.70 -4.29 -7.03
C LEU A 310 12.34 -2.96 -6.61
N GLY A 311 12.20 -2.57 -5.34
CA GLY A 311 12.58 -1.24 -4.84
C GLY A 311 11.58 -0.15 -5.20
N TYR A 312 10.29 -0.50 -5.35
CA TYR A 312 9.25 0.39 -5.90
C TYR A 312 8.43 1.06 -4.79
N TYR A 313 7.79 2.18 -5.13
CA TYR A 313 6.68 2.75 -4.39
C TYR A 313 5.47 1.81 -4.51
N PHE A 314 4.77 1.58 -3.40
CA PHE A 314 3.65 0.65 -3.35
C PHE A 314 2.34 1.34 -3.00
N TYR A 315 1.27 1.07 -3.76
CA TYR A 315 -0.09 1.46 -3.41
C TYR A 315 -1.01 0.24 -3.32
N LEU A 316 -1.50 -0.05 -2.12
CA LEU A 316 -2.51 -1.06 -1.85
C LEU A 316 -3.90 -0.43 -2.02
N ILE A 317 -4.55 -0.69 -3.15
CA ILE A 317 -5.93 -0.25 -3.41
C ILE A 317 -6.92 -1.09 -2.59
N SER A 318 -6.72 -2.41 -2.60
CA SER A 318 -7.49 -3.38 -1.80
C SER A 318 -6.71 -4.69 -1.68
N SER A 319 -7.29 -5.71 -1.04
CA SER A 319 -6.70 -7.04 -1.04
C SER A 319 -6.57 -7.66 -2.45
N ASN A 320 -7.33 -7.16 -3.44
CA ASN A 320 -7.26 -7.64 -4.82
C ASN A 320 -6.26 -6.84 -5.65
N LEU A 321 -6.31 -5.51 -5.58
CA LEU A 321 -5.62 -4.61 -6.50
C LEU A 321 -4.46 -3.87 -5.85
N SER A 322 -3.35 -3.74 -6.58
CA SER A 322 -2.23 -2.88 -6.18
C SER A 322 -1.47 -2.29 -7.36
N ILE A 323 -0.91 -1.10 -7.15
CA ILE A 323 -0.03 -0.43 -8.11
C ILE A 323 1.37 -0.32 -7.51
N MET A 324 2.38 -0.62 -8.32
CA MET A 324 3.79 -0.47 -7.98
C MET A 324 4.45 0.42 -9.02
N SER A 325 5.31 1.31 -8.57
CA SER A 325 5.94 2.30 -9.45
C SER A 325 7.37 2.57 -9.04
N ARG A 326 8.27 2.66 -10.02
CA ARG A 326 9.61 3.24 -9.79
C ARG A 326 9.54 4.73 -9.46
N PHE A 327 8.48 5.40 -9.90
CA PHE A 327 8.24 6.83 -9.73
C PHE A 327 7.42 7.12 -8.46
N PRO A 328 7.68 8.24 -7.76
CA PRO A 328 6.88 8.66 -6.62
C PRO A 328 5.38 8.75 -6.93
N ILE A 329 4.56 8.32 -5.99
CA ILE A 329 3.10 8.48 -6.04
C ILE A 329 2.75 9.83 -5.41
N LYS A 330 2.19 10.75 -6.20
CA LYS A 330 1.75 12.07 -5.71
C LYS A 330 0.36 12.04 -5.11
N GLU A 331 -0.53 11.28 -5.73
CA GLU A 331 -1.95 11.25 -5.38
C GLU A 331 -2.55 9.88 -5.71
N THR A 332 -3.51 9.42 -4.90
CA THR A 332 -4.31 8.24 -5.22
C THR A 332 -5.61 8.65 -5.90
N VAL A 333 -6.11 7.77 -6.77
CA VAL A 333 -7.40 7.91 -7.45
C VAL A 333 -8.35 6.88 -6.87
N LYS A 334 -9.45 7.36 -6.29
CA LYS A 334 -10.54 6.53 -5.78
C LYS A 334 -11.77 6.74 -6.64
N ALA A 335 -12.26 5.65 -7.23
CA ALA A 335 -13.54 5.61 -7.93
C ALA A 335 -14.11 4.19 -7.84
N PHE A 336 -15.42 4.07 -8.04
CA PHE A 336 -16.15 2.81 -7.95
C PHE A 336 -15.89 2.08 -6.63
N ARG A 337 -15.52 0.80 -6.67
CA ARG A 337 -15.28 -0.04 -5.49
C ARG A 337 -13.80 -0.41 -5.45
N PRO A 338 -13.09 -0.27 -4.30
CA PRO A 338 -11.65 -0.56 -4.23
C PRO A 338 -11.25 -2.00 -4.61
N PHE A 339 -12.17 -2.96 -4.47
CA PHE A 339 -11.91 -4.35 -4.89
C PHE A 339 -11.83 -4.52 -6.41
N ASN A 340 -12.44 -3.58 -7.16
CA ASN A 340 -12.59 -3.63 -8.61
C ASN A 340 -11.85 -2.51 -9.33
N PHE A 341 -11.55 -1.40 -8.65
CA PHE A 341 -10.93 -0.24 -9.30
C PHE A 341 -10.15 0.64 -8.32
N GLY A 342 -9.05 1.23 -8.82
CA GLY A 342 -8.33 2.33 -8.18
C GLY A 342 -7.23 2.87 -9.09
N GLY A 343 -6.50 3.88 -8.65
CA GLY A 343 -5.41 4.42 -9.44
C GLY A 343 -4.43 5.30 -8.68
N ALA A 344 -3.41 5.78 -9.36
CA ALA A 344 -2.39 6.65 -8.83
C ALA A 344 -1.95 7.69 -9.88
N ILE A 345 -1.58 8.87 -9.41
CA ILE A 345 -0.86 9.88 -10.18
C ILE A 345 0.61 9.80 -9.82
N LEU A 346 1.45 9.52 -10.82
CA LEU A 346 2.88 9.31 -10.68
C LEU A 346 3.67 10.54 -11.13
N ASP A 347 4.74 10.87 -10.42
CA ASP A 347 5.70 11.91 -10.81
C ASP A 347 6.89 11.33 -11.59
N LEU A 348 6.93 11.51 -12.91
CA LEU A 348 7.94 10.87 -13.75
C LEU A 348 9.33 11.54 -13.65
N ASP A 349 9.39 12.86 -13.42
CA ASP A 349 10.65 13.62 -13.41
C ASP A 349 10.62 14.99 -12.70
N GLY A 350 9.57 15.28 -11.94
CA GLY A 350 9.30 16.57 -11.28
C GLY A 350 8.47 17.54 -12.13
N SER A 351 8.18 17.22 -13.39
CA SER A 351 7.42 18.08 -14.29
C SER A 351 6.33 17.35 -15.08
N ARG A 352 6.56 16.08 -15.42
CA ARG A 352 5.60 15.23 -16.13
C ARG A 352 4.92 14.28 -15.16
N GLU A 353 3.61 14.15 -15.31
CA GLU A 353 2.79 13.23 -14.53
C GLU A 353 2.18 12.15 -15.42
N LEU A 354 1.86 11.01 -14.81
CA LEU A 354 1.13 9.92 -15.44
C LEU A 354 0.01 9.45 -14.52
N ALA A 355 -1.22 9.36 -15.06
CA ALA A 355 -2.30 8.68 -14.35
C ALA A 355 -2.31 7.20 -14.71
N VAL A 356 -2.21 6.33 -13.72
CA VAL A 356 -2.27 4.87 -13.89
C VAL A 356 -3.46 4.34 -13.11
N LEU A 357 -4.35 3.64 -13.80
CA LEU A 357 -5.61 3.12 -13.29
C LEU A 357 -5.61 1.61 -13.44
N ASP A 358 -6.00 0.89 -12.40
CA ASP A 358 -6.04 -0.57 -12.36
C ASP A 358 -7.47 -1.06 -12.12
N THR A 359 -7.91 -2.03 -12.91
CA THR A 359 -9.28 -2.57 -12.87
C THR A 359 -9.32 -4.09 -12.82
N TRP A 360 -10.30 -4.59 -12.09
CA TRP A 360 -10.76 -5.97 -12.15
C TRP A 360 -12.28 -5.97 -12.26
N LEU A 361 -12.78 -6.15 -13.48
CA LEU A 361 -14.23 -6.22 -13.72
C LEU A 361 -14.76 -7.60 -13.30
N HIS A 362 -16.07 -7.68 -13.07
CA HIS A 362 -16.73 -8.90 -12.61
C HIS A 362 -16.39 -10.11 -13.48
N TYR A 363 -15.91 -11.20 -12.86
CA TYR A 363 -15.56 -12.45 -13.55
C TYR A 363 -16.74 -13.27 -14.12
N LEU A 364 -17.97 -12.76 -13.99
CA LEU A 364 -19.18 -13.44 -14.45
C LEU A 364 -19.96 -12.50 -15.37
N PRO A 365 -20.71 -13.05 -16.35
CA PRO A 365 -20.91 -14.48 -16.64
C PRO A 365 -19.66 -15.18 -17.22
N ASP A 366 -19.56 -16.50 -17.05
CA ASP A 366 -18.50 -17.34 -17.63
C ASP A 366 -18.76 -17.58 -19.13
N TYR A 367 -18.55 -16.54 -19.91
CA TYR A 367 -18.80 -16.58 -21.36
C TYR A 367 -17.88 -17.59 -22.07
N CYS A 368 -16.71 -17.90 -21.51
CA CYS A 368 -15.80 -18.90 -22.07
C CYS A 368 -16.45 -20.29 -22.04
N ALA A 369 -17.10 -20.65 -20.94
CA ALA A 369 -17.87 -21.89 -20.84
C ALA A 369 -19.14 -21.85 -21.72
N ASP A 370 -19.87 -20.74 -21.72
CA ASP A 370 -21.11 -20.61 -22.51
C ASP A 370 -20.86 -20.77 -24.02
N VAL A 371 -19.75 -20.20 -24.50
CA VAL A 371 -19.30 -20.31 -25.89
C VAL A 371 -18.82 -21.73 -26.21
N ALA A 372 -18.03 -22.35 -25.33
CA ALA A 372 -17.52 -23.70 -25.55
C ALA A 372 -18.64 -24.75 -25.60
N LYS A 373 -19.73 -24.55 -24.84
CA LYS A 373 -20.93 -25.41 -24.87
C LYS A 373 -21.92 -25.03 -25.97
N MET A 374 -21.71 -23.90 -26.65
CA MET A 374 -22.63 -23.34 -27.65
C MET A 374 -24.05 -23.10 -27.12
N GLU A 375 -24.17 -22.68 -25.85
CA GLU A 375 -25.46 -22.53 -25.16
C GLU A 375 -26.15 -21.19 -25.44
N LEU A 376 -25.39 -20.14 -25.74
CA LEU A 376 -25.89 -18.78 -25.97
C LEU A 376 -25.53 -18.29 -27.37
N SER A 377 -26.38 -17.45 -27.97
CA SER A 377 -26.03 -16.68 -29.18
C SER A 377 -25.15 -15.47 -28.83
N SER A 378 -24.44 -14.90 -29.81
CA SER A 378 -23.64 -13.68 -29.62
C SER A 378 -24.41 -12.53 -28.98
N GLN A 379 -25.69 -12.35 -29.35
CA GLN A 379 -26.52 -11.29 -28.77
C GLN A 379 -26.88 -11.57 -27.31
N GLN A 380 -27.08 -12.84 -26.94
CA GLN A 380 -27.32 -13.22 -25.55
C GLN A 380 -26.06 -13.07 -24.69
N LEU A 381 -24.86 -13.35 -25.24
CA LEU A 381 -23.58 -13.08 -24.56
C LEU A 381 -23.42 -11.60 -24.24
N ILE A 382 -23.69 -10.71 -25.21
CA ILE A 382 -23.66 -9.25 -25.00
C ILE A 382 -24.70 -8.82 -23.96
N GLN A 383 -25.92 -9.37 -24.01
CA GLN A 383 -26.96 -9.04 -23.04
C GLN A 383 -26.57 -9.47 -21.62
N ALA A 384 -26.01 -10.68 -21.46
CA ALA A 384 -25.57 -11.20 -20.17
C ALA A 384 -24.41 -10.38 -19.59
N ASP A 385 -23.57 -9.79 -20.45
CA ASP A 385 -22.52 -8.86 -20.05
C ASP A 385 -23.06 -7.50 -19.54
N GLY A 386 -24.26 -7.13 -20.00
CA GLY A 386 -24.92 -5.86 -19.73
C GLY A 386 -25.12 -5.56 -18.24
N GLU A 387 -25.44 -6.57 -17.43
CA GLU A 387 -25.73 -6.41 -15.99
C GLU A 387 -24.47 -6.43 -15.11
N THR A 388 -23.32 -6.80 -15.67
CA THR A 388 -22.06 -7.01 -14.95
C THR A 388 -20.96 -6.11 -15.52
N ARG A 389 -20.00 -6.67 -16.28
CA ARG A 389 -18.78 -5.98 -16.74
C ARG A 389 -19.11 -4.71 -17.54
N HIS A 390 -20.15 -4.74 -18.37
CA HIS A 390 -20.57 -3.54 -19.14
C HIS A 390 -21.13 -2.43 -18.25
N ALA A 391 -21.94 -2.76 -17.24
CA ALA A 391 -22.44 -1.79 -16.28
C ALA A 391 -21.30 -1.20 -15.43
N GLU A 392 -20.37 -2.04 -15.00
CA GLU A 392 -19.20 -1.64 -14.20
C GLU A 392 -18.29 -0.69 -14.96
N VAL A 393 -17.86 -1.04 -16.18
CA VAL A 393 -16.96 -0.17 -16.97
C VAL A 393 -17.61 1.18 -17.26
N LYS A 394 -18.94 1.23 -17.49
CA LYS A 394 -19.64 2.51 -17.68
C LYS A 394 -19.70 3.35 -16.41
N SER A 395 -19.85 2.72 -15.23
CA SER A 395 -19.78 3.43 -13.95
C SER A 395 -18.39 3.99 -13.72
N ILE A 396 -17.35 3.16 -13.90
CA ILE A 396 -15.95 3.55 -13.76
C ILE A 396 -15.64 4.72 -14.69
N LEU A 397 -15.88 4.58 -16.00
CA LEU A 397 -15.61 5.62 -17.01
C LEU A 397 -16.40 6.92 -16.76
N LYS A 398 -17.56 6.85 -16.11
CA LYS A 398 -18.30 8.05 -15.70
C LYS A 398 -17.60 8.77 -14.55
N GLU A 399 -17.14 8.02 -13.54
CA GLU A 399 -16.48 8.56 -12.36
C GLU A 399 -15.07 9.11 -12.67
N ILE A 400 -14.29 8.41 -13.50
CA ILE A 400 -12.93 8.83 -13.87
C ILE A 400 -12.88 9.82 -15.03
N LYS A 401 -14.03 10.30 -15.52
CA LYS A 401 -14.10 11.30 -16.59
C LYS A 401 -13.22 12.53 -16.35
N PRO A 402 -13.14 13.12 -15.15
CA PRO A 402 -12.24 14.24 -14.89
C PRO A 402 -10.76 13.91 -15.14
N ILE A 403 -10.36 12.65 -15.03
CA ILE A 403 -8.97 12.21 -15.20
C ILE A 403 -8.62 12.11 -16.68
N TYR A 404 -9.38 11.33 -17.46
CA TYR A 404 -9.08 11.18 -18.89
C TYR A 404 -9.46 12.40 -19.74
N ALA A 405 -10.33 13.29 -19.25
CA ALA A 405 -10.57 14.58 -19.90
C ALA A 405 -9.30 15.47 -19.92
N GLU A 406 -8.33 15.22 -19.03
CA GLU A 406 -7.05 15.91 -18.97
C GLU A 406 -5.90 15.15 -19.64
N ALA A 407 -6.20 14.11 -20.42
CA ALA A 407 -5.20 13.24 -21.05
C ALA A 407 -4.16 13.99 -21.91
N SER A 408 -4.52 15.15 -22.45
CA SER A 408 -3.61 16.02 -23.22
C SER A 408 -2.52 16.72 -22.37
N LYS A 409 -2.74 16.85 -21.06
CA LYS A 409 -1.77 17.44 -20.11
C LYS A 409 -1.05 16.36 -19.32
N ARG A 410 -1.79 15.32 -18.93
CA ARG A 410 -1.32 14.20 -18.14
C ARG A 410 -1.81 12.92 -18.82
N PRO A 411 -0.95 12.15 -19.50
CA PRO A 411 -1.39 10.91 -20.12
C PRO A 411 -2.02 9.97 -19.10
N VAL A 412 -2.92 9.13 -19.58
CA VAL A 412 -3.68 8.19 -18.75
C VAL A 412 -3.52 6.79 -19.30
N ILE A 413 -3.16 5.85 -18.42
CA ILE A 413 -3.15 4.43 -18.69
C ILE A 413 -4.23 3.78 -17.84
N MET A 414 -5.14 3.07 -18.50
CA MET A 414 -6.13 2.19 -17.89
C MET A 414 -5.74 0.76 -18.19
N LEU A 415 -5.25 0.07 -17.17
CA LEU A 415 -4.85 -1.33 -17.27
C LEU A 415 -5.74 -2.19 -16.38
N GLY A 416 -5.75 -3.49 -16.63
CA GLY A 416 -6.42 -4.42 -15.74
C GLY A 416 -6.80 -5.74 -16.39
N ASP A 417 -7.45 -6.58 -15.58
CA ASP A 417 -8.21 -7.74 -16.04
C ASP A 417 -9.68 -7.31 -16.20
N PHE A 418 -10.09 -7.15 -17.45
CA PHE A 418 -11.44 -6.71 -17.79
C PHE A 418 -12.43 -7.87 -17.79
N ASN A 419 -11.96 -9.11 -17.58
CA ASN A 419 -12.74 -10.33 -17.66
C ASN A 419 -13.58 -10.44 -18.92
N SER A 420 -13.24 -9.73 -20.01
CA SER A 420 -14.05 -9.60 -21.23
C SER A 420 -13.18 -9.60 -22.47
N GLY A 421 -13.64 -10.27 -23.53
CA GLY A 421 -13.00 -10.25 -24.83
C GLY A 421 -13.08 -8.88 -25.49
N SER A 422 -12.40 -8.74 -26.63
CA SER A 422 -12.40 -7.50 -27.41
C SER A 422 -13.22 -7.65 -28.68
N HIS A 423 -13.97 -6.61 -29.05
CA HIS A 423 -14.61 -6.52 -30.37
C HIS A 423 -13.58 -6.53 -31.52
N LEU A 424 -12.32 -6.15 -31.25
CA LEU A 424 -11.22 -6.22 -32.22
C LEU A 424 -10.69 -7.65 -32.40
N ASP A 425 -10.96 -8.53 -31.43
CA ASP A 425 -10.45 -9.90 -31.43
C ASP A 425 -11.52 -10.88 -31.87
N TRP A 426 -12.80 -10.64 -31.54
CA TRP A 426 -13.95 -11.51 -31.84
C TRP A 426 -14.64 -11.16 -33.16
N THR A 427 -13.86 -11.24 -34.24
CA THR A 427 -14.27 -10.86 -35.60
C THR A 427 -14.60 -12.07 -36.48
N GLU A 428 -15.16 -11.82 -37.66
CA GLU A 428 -15.42 -12.87 -38.66
C GLU A 428 -14.15 -13.63 -39.06
N ALA A 429 -12.99 -12.95 -39.09
CA ALA A 429 -11.70 -13.57 -39.45
C ALA A 429 -11.22 -14.57 -38.39
N THR A 430 -11.53 -14.31 -37.12
CA THR A 430 -11.05 -15.09 -35.96
C THR A 430 -12.11 -16.03 -35.38
N LYS A 431 -13.34 -16.03 -35.92
CA LYS A 431 -14.45 -16.83 -35.37
C LYS A 431 -14.11 -18.31 -35.15
N LYS A 432 -13.22 -18.88 -35.96
CA LYS A 432 -12.77 -20.28 -35.79
C LYS A 432 -11.95 -20.51 -34.52
N LEU A 433 -11.28 -19.48 -34.00
CA LEU A 433 -10.64 -19.50 -32.68
C LEU A 433 -11.68 -19.39 -31.56
N HIS A 434 -12.84 -18.80 -31.84
CA HIS A 434 -13.90 -18.50 -30.88
C HIS A 434 -15.15 -19.37 -31.08
N TYR A 435 -14.99 -20.66 -31.38
CA TYR A 435 -16.12 -21.61 -31.54
C TYR A 435 -17.20 -21.16 -32.55
N ASP A 436 -16.77 -20.53 -33.65
CA ASP A 436 -17.61 -19.93 -34.69
C ASP A 436 -18.45 -18.72 -34.26
N TYR A 437 -18.10 -18.08 -33.14
CA TYR A 437 -18.71 -16.83 -32.68
C TYR A 437 -17.98 -15.59 -33.18
N THR A 438 -18.78 -14.56 -33.47
CA THR A 438 -18.36 -13.16 -33.56
C THR A 438 -19.13 -12.38 -32.50
N VAL A 439 -18.45 -11.57 -31.70
CA VAL A 439 -19.07 -10.84 -30.58
C VAL A 439 -18.52 -9.44 -30.49
N GLU A 440 -19.39 -8.44 -30.62
CA GLU A 440 -19.07 -7.04 -30.39
C GLU A 440 -19.09 -6.76 -28.89
N TRP A 441 -18.05 -7.20 -28.18
CA TRP A 441 -17.97 -7.09 -26.72
C TRP A 441 -18.14 -5.63 -26.26
N PRO A 442 -19.14 -5.33 -25.42
CA PRO A 442 -19.51 -3.95 -25.15
C PRO A 442 -18.48 -3.21 -24.28
N VAL A 443 -17.72 -3.93 -23.45
CA VAL A 443 -16.68 -3.34 -22.59
C VAL A 443 -15.60 -2.64 -23.41
N SER A 444 -15.00 -3.35 -24.37
CA SER A 444 -13.96 -2.80 -25.24
C SER A 444 -14.48 -1.70 -26.16
N GLN A 445 -15.75 -1.74 -26.56
CA GLN A 445 -16.41 -0.67 -27.32
C GLN A 445 -16.56 0.62 -26.48
N GLU A 446 -16.93 0.54 -25.19
CA GLU A 446 -17.02 1.73 -24.34
C GLU A 446 -15.65 2.40 -24.11
N MET A 447 -14.58 1.60 -24.00
CA MET A 447 -13.20 2.12 -23.89
C MET A 447 -12.83 2.96 -25.13
N LEU A 448 -13.01 2.41 -26.34
CA LEU A 448 -12.73 3.15 -27.58
C LEU A 448 -13.60 4.40 -27.72
N LYS A 449 -14.87 4.31 -27.36
CA LYS A 449 -15.84 5.40 -27.49
C LYS A 449 -15.49 6.63 -26.66
N VAL A 450 -14.84 6.45 -25.51
CA VAL A 450 -14.33 7.58 -24.70
C VAL A 450 -12.91 7.99 -25.07
N GLY A 451 -12.34 7.40 -26.12
CA GLY A 451 -11.07 7.77 -26.74
C GLY A 451 -9.86 6.96 -26.31
N PHE A 452 -10.02 5.91 -25.50
CA PHE A 452 -8.90 5.04 -25.13
C PHE A 452 -8.47 4.21 -26.34
N LYS A 453 -7.19 3.88 -26.41
CA LYS A 453 -6.64 3.02 -27.46
C LYS A 453 -6.02 1.77 -26.87
N ASP A 454 -6.20 0.63 -27.54
CA ASP A 454 -5.65 -0.67 -27.13
C ASP A 454 -4.19 -0.78 -27.58
N SER A 455 -3.25 -0.64 -26.64
CA SER A 455 -1.82 -0.61 -27.00
C SER A 455 -1.32 -1.90 -27.67
N TYR A 456 -1.90 -3.06 -27.32
CA TYR A 456 -1.53 -4.32 -27.96
C TYR A 456 -2.02 -4.35 -29.40
N ARG A 457 -3.30 -4.04 -29.64
CA ARG A 457 -3.91 -4.16 -30.97
C ARG A 457 -3.48 -3.04 -31.94
N GLU A 458 -2.96 -1.92 -31.42
CA GLU A 458 -2.28 -0.91 -32.26
C GLU A 458 -1.01 -1.44 -32.93
N LEU A 459 -0.22 -2.26 -32.23
CA LEU A 459 1.01 -2.83 -32.76
C LEU A 459 0.80 -4.18 -33.43
N HIS A 460 -0.20 -4.95 -32.96
CA HIS A 460 -0.51 -6.31 -33.40
C HIS A 460 -1.81 -6.35 -34.21
N ILE A 461 -1.84 -5.68 -35.36
CA ILE A 461 -3.08 -5.40 -36.11
C ILE A 461 -3.86 -6.66 -36.50
N ASN A 462 -3.18 -7.77 -36.77
CA ASN A 462 -3.82 -9.01 -37.22
C ASN A 462 -4.06 -9.99 -36.05
N PRO A 463 -5.30 -10.16 -35.56
CA PRO A 463 -5.60 -11.03 -34.43
C PRO A 463 -5.45 -12.53 -34.74
N LEU A 464 -5.31 -12.94 -36.01
CA LEU A 464 -4.97 -14.33 -36.36
C LEU A 464 -3.49 -14.64 -36.21
N LEU A 465 -2.62 -13.66 -36.43
CA LEU A 465 -1.17 -13.83 -36.28
C LEU A 465 -0.76 -13.63 -34.82
N ASP A 466 -1.35 -12.62 -34.21
CA ASP A 466 -1.00 -12.15 -32.87
C ASP A 466 -2.26 -12.10 -31.99
N PRO A 467 -2.81 -13.28 -31.59
CA PRO A 467 -4.06 -13.33 -30.83
C PRO A 467 -3.93 -12.70 -29.45
N GLY A 468 -2.75 -12.81 -28.82
CA GLY A 468 -2.47 -12.18 -27.53
C GLY A 468 -3.22 -12.81 -26.36
N PHE A 469 -3.46 -14.13 -26.37
CA PHE A 469 -4.20 -14.82 -25.31
C PHE A 469 -3.57 -14.60 -23.93
N THR A 470 -4.29 -13.96 -23.02
CA THR A 470 -3.88 -13.76 -21.63
C THR A 470 -4.57 -14.75 -20.70
N TRP A 471 -5.79 -15.16 -21.03
CA TRP A 471 -6.52 -16.24 -20.38
C TRP A 471 -6.58 -17.47 -21.30
N THR A 472 -6.16 -18.66 -20.92
CA THR A 472 -5.22 -18.91 -19.84
C THR A 472 -4.01 -19.67 -20.38
N PRO A 473 -2.76 -19.25 -20.07
CA PRO A 473 -1.58 -20.05 -20.32
C PRO A 473 -1.54 -21.38 -19.54
N ARG A 474 -2.43 -21.56 -18.55
CA ARG A 474 -2.58 -22.81 -17.80
C ARG A 474 -3.27 -23.91 -18.60
N ALA A 475 -4.10 -23.55 -19.57
CA ALA A 475 -4.82 -24.53 -20.40
C ALA A 475 -3.90 -25.13 -21.46
N ALA A 476 -3.86 -26.46 -21.54
CA ALA A 476 -3.22 -27.14 -22.66
C ALA A 476 -3.98 -26.80 -23.96
N THR A 477 -3.25 -26.51 -25.03
CA THR A 477 -3.84 -26.18 -26.34
C THR A 477 -4.68 -27.31 -26.95
N SER A 478 -4.54 -28.53 -26.43
CA SER A 478 -5.30 -29.71 -26.83
C SER A 478 -6.54 -29.98 -25.97
N SER A 479 -6.93 -29.08 -25.06
CA SER A 479 -8.06 -29.28 -24.14
C SER A 479 -8.98 -28.07 -24.10
N ASP A 480 -10.28 -28.35 -24.09
CA ASP A 480 -11.40 -27.41 -23.90
C ASP A 480 -11.92 -27.38 -22.46
N ARG A 481 -11.30 -28.14 -21.54
CA ARG A 481 -11.78 -28.29 -20.16
C ARG A 481 -11.85 -26.96 -19.40
N TYR A 482 -10.98 -26.02 -19.73
CA TYR A 482 -10.93 -24.67 -19.13
C TYR A 482 -11.70 -23.63 -19.97
N GLY A 483 -12.53 -24.09 -20.90
CA GLY A 483 -13.22 -23.24 -21.85
C GLY A 483 -12.29 -22.73 -22.94
N LEU A 484 -12.67 -21.60 -23.51
CA LEU A 484 -11.92 -20.87 -24.52
C LEU A 484 -10.69 -20.18 -23.91
N ARG A 485 -9.60 -20.11 -24.68
CA ARG A 485 -8.50 -19.16 -24.44
C ARG A 485 -8.82 -17.83 -25.12
N ASP A 486 -8.70 -16.72 -24.41
CA ASP A 486 -9.06 -15.37 -24.86
C ASP A 486 -8.07 -14.32 -24.33
N ARG A 487 -8.12 -13.11 -24.89
CA ARG A 487 -7.40 -11.95 -24.36
C ARG A 487 -8.39 -11.13 -23.52
N ILE A 488 -8.12 -11.04 -22.22
CA ILE A 488 -9.00 -10.33 -21.26
C ILE A 488 -8.26 -9.33 -20.37
N ASP A 489 -6.93 -9.33 -20.44
CA ASP A 489 -6.06 -8.38 -19.76
C ASP A 489 -5.56 -7.33 -20.76
N TYR A 490 -5.71 -6.05 -20.43
CA TYR A 490 -5.46 -4.95 -21.36
C TYR A 490 -4.62 -3.85 -20.76
N ILE A 491 -3.88 -3.15 -21.62
CA ILE A 491 -3.29 -1.83 -21.36
C ILE A 491 -3.89 -0.86 -22.37
N TYR A 492 -4.90 -0.12 -21.94
CA TYR A 492 -5.49 0.99 -22.68
C TYR A 492 -4.80 2.29 -22.32
N TYR A 493 -4.67 3.22 -23.28
CA TYR A 493 -4.03 4.51 -23.02
C TYR A 493 -4.70 5.68 -23.74
N GLN A 494 -4.44 6.89 -23.25
CA GLN A 494 -4.78 8.19 -23.85
C GLN A 494 -3.69 9.23 -23.58
N GLY A 495 -3.65 10.25 -24.42
CA GLY A 495 -2.71 11.37 -24.29
C GLY A 495 -1.44 11.17 -25.11
N ASN A 496 -0.38 11.87 -24.70
CA ASN A 496 0.92 11.93 -25.38
C ASN A 496 1.78 10.69 -25.05
N LEU A 497 1.27 9.51 -25.44
CA LEU A 497 1.96 8.24 -25.33
C LEU A 497 1.91 7.54 -26.69
N SER A 498 3.05 6.99 -27.11
CA SER A 498 3.16 6.23 -28.34
C SER A 498 3.68 4.83 -28.03
N PRO A 499 2.87 3.75 -28.15
CA PRO A 499 3.36 2.40 -27.91
C PRO A 499 4.39 2.03 -29.00
N VAL A 500 5.52 1.49 -28.58
CA VAL A 500 6.61 1.07 -29.48
C VAL A 500 6.90 -0.43 -29.38
N GLU A 501 6.52 -1.07 -28.28
CA GLU A 501 6.53 -2.52 -28.10
C GLU A 501 5.31 -2.89 -27.24
N SER A 502 4.61 -3.97 -27.56
CA SER A 502 3.63 -4.58 -26.65
C SER A 502 3.73 -6.09 -26.77
N LYS A 503 3.68 -6.81 -25.66
CA LYS A 503 3.80 -8.27 -25.66
C LYS A 503 3.06 -8.93 -24.51
N VAL A 504 2.69 -10.17 -24.75
CA VAL A 504 2.19 -11.10 -23.73
C VAL A 504 3.36 -11.89 -23.15
N ILE A 505 3.43 -11.99 -21.83
CA ILE A 505 4.43 -12.75 -21.09
C ILE A 505 3.72 -13.91 -20.38
N ASP A 506 3.88 -15.11 -20.92
CA ASP A 506 3.27 -16.35 -20.44
C ASP A 506 4.32 -17.44 -20.10
N TYR A 507 5.58 -17.02 -19.93
CA TYR A 507 6.71 -17.91 -19.76
C TYR A 507 7.53 -17.59 -18.50
N HIS A 508 7.96 -18.65 -17.81
CA HIS A 508 8.99 -18.62 -16.80
C HIS A 508 9.91 -19.83 -17.05
N PRO A 509 11.24 -19.73 -16.88
CA PRO A 509 12.19 -20.81 -17.21
C PRO A 509 11.90 -22.18 -16.58
N ILE A 510 11.21 -22.18 -15.44
CA ILE A 510 10.85 -23.41 -14.71
C ILE A 510 9.37 -23.76 -14.89
N MET A 511 8.48 -22.84 -14.52
CA MET A 511 7.03 -23.01 -14.58
C MET A 511 6.39 -21.64 -14.36
N PHE A 512 5.48 -21.27 -15.25
CA PHE A 512 4.78 -19.99 -15.18
C PHE A 512 3.86 -19.94 -13.94
N PRO A 513 3.87 -18.85 -13.15
CA PRO A 513 3.29 -18.86 -11.79
C PRO A 513 1.81 -18.44 -11.71
N SER A 514 1.17 -18.07 -12.82
CA SER A 514 -0.22 -17.59 -12.86
C SER A 514 -1.03 -18.31 -13.94
N ASP A 515 -2.35 -18.29 -13.83
CA ASP A 515 -3.27 -18.67 -14.90
C ASP A 515 -3.66 -17.49 -15.80
N HIS A 516 -3.15 -16.29 -15.56
CA HIS A 516 -3.14 -15.21 -16.54
C HIS A 516 -1.72 -14.92 -17.01
N ALA A 517 -1.55 -14.66 -18.31
CA ALA A 517 -0.33 -14.07 -18.82
C ALA A 517 -0.27 -12.57 -18.48
N ALA A 518 0.93 -12.03 -18.29
CA ALA A 518 1.08 -10.59 -18.13
C ALA A 518 1.06 -9.89 -19.49
N VAL A 519 0.65 -8.62 -19.52
CA VAL A 519 0.82 -7.75 -20.68
C VAL A 519 1.82 -6.67 -20.34
N LEU A 520 2.81 -6.46 -21.20
CA LEU A 520 3.79 -5.39 -21.08
C LEU A 520 3.72 -4.51 -22.33
N THR A 521 3.59 -3.21 -22.14
CA THR A 521 3.72 -2.21 -23.21
C THR A 521 4.82 -1.22 -22.87
N VAL A 522 5.64 -0.91 -23.87
CA VAL A 522 6.67 0.13 -23.83
C VAL A 522 6.15 1.34 -24.60
N PHE A 523 6.14 2.50 -23.97
CA PHE A 523 5.69 3.77 -24.53
C PHE A 523 6.84 4.76 -24.65
N GLU A 524 6.92 5.43 -25.79
CA GLU A 524 7.60 6.73 -25.87
C GLU A 524 6.67 7.80 -25.30
N LEU A 525 7.24 8.72 -24.54
CA LEU A 525 6.53 9.92 -24.07
C LEU A 525 6.88 11.08 -24.99
N ASP A 526 5.87 11.66 -25.63
CA ASP A 526 6.04 12.77 -26.59
C ASP A 526 6.29 14.13 -25.92
#